data_AF-A0A4S4BBZ8-F1
#
_entry.id   AF-A0A4S4BBZ8-F1
#
_cell.length_a   1.000
_cell.length_b   1.000
_cell.length_c   1.000
_cell.angle_alpha   90.00
_cell.angle_beta   90.00
_cell.angle_gamma   90.00
#
_symmetry.space_group_name_H-M   'P 1'
#
loop_
_entity.id
_entity.type
_entity.pdbx_description
1 polymer ?
#
loop_
_entity_poly.entity_id
_entity_poly.type
_entity_poly.pdbx_seq_one_letter_code
_entity_poly.pdbx_strand_id
1 'polypeptide(L)'
;MTEPILIRPLQPFTVSMDYFATGEGVTVAVLVLNAHNNEEAKNAFLDANGYYGSSREYFGRGVDIHEGVNRELLGRWLAPRFIDALERRMQVRARFMLNWHFNAS
;
A
#
# COMPACT_ATOMS: atom_id res chain seq x y z
N MET A 1 -2.40 -16.35 -33.83
CA MET A 1 -3.34 -16.76 -32.78
C MET A 1 -2.93 -16.02 -31.52
N THR A 2 -3.66 -14.97 -31.18
CA THR A 2 -3.34 -14.13 -30.00
C THR A 2 -4.07 -14.75 -28.82
N GLU A 3 -3.33 -15.25 -27.84
CA GLU A 3 -3.93 -15.79 -26.62
C GLU A 3 -4.76 -14.69 -25.92
N PRO A 4 -5.95 -15.02 -25.38
CA PRO A 4 -6.73 -14.06 -24.62
C PRO A 4 -5.94 -13.64 -23.38
N ILE A 5 -5.71 -12.34 -23.22
CA ILE A 5 -5.14 -11.77 -22.01
C ILE A 5 -6.15 -12.02 -20.89
N LEU A 6 -5.87 -13.01 -20.04
CA LEU A 6 -6.62 -13.25 -18.81
C LEU A 6 -6.33 -12.10 -17.84
N ILE A 7 -7.15 -11.05 -17.90
CA ILE A 7 -7.13 -9.98 -16.91
C ILE A 7 -7.59 -10.61 -15.59
N ARG A 8 -6.67 -10.74 -14.63
CA ARG A 8 -7.00 -11.17 -13.27
C ARG A 8 -8.07 -10.25 -12.69
N PRO A 9 -9.02 -10.74 -11.88
CA PRO A 9 -9.99 -9.86 -11.24
C PRO A 9 -9.28 -8.87 -10.30
N LEU A 10 -9.89 -7.69 -10.12
CA LEU A 10 -9.44 -6.74 -9.10
C LEU A 10 -9.58 -7.39 -7.72
N GLN A 11 -8.51 -7.34 -6.94
CA GLN A 11 -8.49 -7.85 -5.57
C GLN A 11 -7.78 -6.86 -4.64
N PRO A 12 -8.12 -6.83 -3.34
CA PRO A 12 -7.44 -5.96 -2.39
C PRO A 12 -5.96 -6.31 -2.25
N PHE A 13 -5.14 -5.29 -2.05
CA PHE A 13 -3.75 -5.37 -1.64
C PHE A 13 -3.53 -4.36 -0.52
N THR A 14 -2.67 -4.72 0.42
CA THR A 14 -2.10 -3.80 1.39
C THR A 14 -0.63 -3.61 1.03
N VAL A 15 -0.26 -2.38 0.74
CA VAL A 15 1.10 -1.98 0.37
C VAL A 15 1.61 -1.06 1.45
N SER A 16 2.82 -1.30 1.94
CA SER A 16 3.39 -0.52 3.03
C SER A 16 4.85 -0.21 2.84
N MET A 17 5.30 0.83 3.51
CA MET A 17 6.70 1.15 3.68
C MET A 17 6.89 1.66 5.11
N ASP A 18 7.87 1.07 5.79
CA ASP A 18 8.37 1.53 7.08
C ASP A 18 9.82 1.98 6.86
N TYR A 19 10.02 3.30 6.82
CA TYR A 19 11.29 3.91 6.48
C TYR A 19 11.80 4.72 7.66
N PHE A 20 13.04 4.45 8.05
CA PHE A 20 13.75 5.18 9.08
C PHE A 20 15.09 5.67 8.54
N ALA A 21 15.33 6.97 8.65
CA ALA A 21 16.62 7.56 8.31
C ALA A 21 17.05 8.61 9.33
N THR A 22 18.34 8.58 9.66
CA THR A 22 18.96 9.53 10.58
C THR A 22 18.79 10.96 10.06
N GLY A 23 18.13 11.82 10.85
CA GLY A 23 17.83 13.21 10.49
C GLY A 23 16.52 13.41 9.71
N GLU A 24 15.96 12.37 9.10
CA GLU A 24 14.66 12.42 8.40
C GLU A 24 13.51 11.89 9.27
N GLY A 25 13.84 11.09 10.30
CA GLY A 25 12.88 10.53 11.24
C GLY A 25 12.30 9.19 10.78
N VAL A 26 11.13 8.85 11.33
CA VAL A 26 10.37 7.65 10.99
C VAL A 26 9.21 8.04 10.06
N THR A 27 9.05 7.28 8.98
CA THR A 27 7.92 7.36 8.07
C THR A 27 7.28 5.99 7.95
N VAL A 28 5.99 5.92 8.29
CA VAL A 28 5.15 4.77 8.03
C VAL A 28 4.09 5.18 7.01
N ALA A 29 4.07 4.52 5.86
CA ALA A 29 3.07 4.72 4.82
C ALA A 29 2.38 3.39 4.53
N VAL A 30 1.06 3.39 4.54
CA VAL A 30 0.22 2.21 4.22
C VAL A 30 -0.85 2.63 3.22
N LEU A 31 -1.01 1.84 2.16
CA LEU A 31 -2.07 1.96 1.18
C LEU A 31 -2.81 0.63 1.08
N VAL A 32 -4.12 0.67 1.23
CA VAL A 32 -5.00 -0.45 0.89
C VAL A 32 -5.77 -0.07 -0.36
N LEU A 33 -5.65 -0.87 -1.42
CA LEU A 33 -6.26 -0.60 -2.73
C LEU A 33 -6.63 -1.89 -3.45
N ASN A 34 -7.51 -1.80 -4.45
CA ASN A 34 -7.74 -2.89 -5.39
C ASN A 34 -6.76 -2.78 -6.58
N ALA A 35 -6.13 -3.88 -6.96
CA ALA A 35 -5.26 -3.97 -8.14
C ALA A 35 -5.40 -5.36 -8.79
N HIS A 36 -4.79 -5.56 -9.96
CA HIS A 36 -4.77 -6.85 -10.66
C HIS A 36 -3.56 -7.71 -10.28
N ASN A 37 -2.48 -7.09 -9.78
CA ASN A 37 -1.23 -7.75 -9.41
C ASN A 37 -0.37 -6.87 -8.48
N ASN A 38 0.72 -7.45 -7.97
CA ASN A 38 1.67 -6.78 -7.09
C ASN A 38 2.33 -5.55 -7.73
N GLU A 39 2.65 -5.60 -9.02
CA GLU A 39 3.36 -4.51 -9.70
C GLU A 39 2.46 -3.27 -9.80
N GLU A 40 1.19 -3.45 -10.19
CA GLU A 40 0.20 -2.38 -10.20
C GLU A 40 -0.04 -1.82 -8.79
N ALA A 41 -0.17 -2.68 -7.78
CA ALA A 41 -0.34 -2.25 -6.39
C ALA A 41 0.84 -1.40 -5.90
N LYS A 42 2.07 -1.85 -6.18
CA LYS A 42 3.31 -1.14 -5.87
C LYS A 42 3.40 0.19 -6.60
N ASN A 43 3.10 0.21 -7.89
CA ASN A 43 3.15 1.43 -8.70
C ASN A 43 2.15 2.46 -8.18
N ALA A 44 0.92 2.04 -7.87
CA ALA A 44 -0.08 2.90 -7.27
C ALA A 44 0.32 3.43 -5.89
N PHE A 45 1.04 2.64 -5.08
CA PHE A 45 1.61 3.10 -3.81
C PHE A 45 2.69 4.18 -3.99
N LEU A 46 3.60 3.97 -4.92
CA LEU A 46 4.68 4.92 -5.20
C LEU A 46 4.12 6.23 -5.77
N ASP A 47 3.13 6.14 -6.65
CA ASP A 47 2.43 7.32 -7.20
C ASP A 47 1.64 8.05 -6.13
N ALA A 48 0.97 7.32 -5.22
CA ALA A 48 0.22 7.87 -4.10
C ALA A 48 1.06 8.70 -3.14
N ASN A 49 2.33 8.33 -2.97
CA ASN A 49 3.29 9.00 -2.09
C ASN A 49 4.21 9.97 -2.83
N GLY A 50 3.99 10.21 -4.14
CA GLY A 50 4.74 11.17 -4.91
C GLY A 50 6.20 10.78 -5.21
N TYR A 51 6.51 9.47 -5.23
CA TYR A 51 7.86 9.00 -5.54
C TYR A 51 8.06 8.84 -7.05
N TYR A 52 8.89 9.72 -7.61
CA TYR A 52 9.19 9.80 -9.05
C TYR A 52 10.69 9.77 -9.33
N GLY A 53 11.07 9.42 -10.56
CA GLY A 53 12.47 9.36 -10.99
C GLY A 53 13.32 8.43 -10.11
N SER A 54 14.52 8.87 -9.74
CA SER A 54 15.45 8.09 -8.91
C SER A 54 14.89 7.75 -7.51
N SER A 55 14.05 8.62 -6.93
CA SER A 55 13.41 8.34 -5.64
C SER A 55 12.48 7.13 -5.71
N ARG A 56 11.83 6.91 -6.85
CA ARG A 56 10.95 5.76 -7.08
C ARG A 56 11.70 4.44 -6.96
N GLU A 57 12.87 4.36 -7.57
CA GLU A 57 13.71 3.16 -7.50
C GLU A 57 14.27 2.94 -6.10
N TYR A 58 14.64 4.03 -5.41
CA TYR A 58 15.15 3.98 -4.05
C TYR A 58 14.09 3.48 -3.07
N PHE A 59 12.97 4.20 -2.94
CA PHE A 59 11.89 3.85 -2.01
C PHE A 59 11.17 2.57 -2.44
N GLY A 60 11.09 2.30 -3.74
CA GLY A 60 10.51 1.07 -4.27
C GLY A 60 11.18 -0.21 -3.77
N ARG A 61 12.43 -0.18 -3.29
CA ARG A 61 13.08 -1.35 -2.68
C ARG A 61 12.58 -1.66 -1.28
N GLY A 62 12.08 -0.67 -0.55
CA GLY A 62 11.54 -0.80 0.81
C GLY A 62 10.02 -0.96 0.86
N VAL A 63 9.37 -1.19 -0.27
CA VAL A 63 7.91 -1.40 -0.33
C VAL A 63 7.58 -2.88 -0.13
N ASP A 64 6.81 -3.16 0.91
CA ASP A 64 6.21 -4.46 1.19
C ASP A 64 4.79 -4.55 0.61
N ILE A 65 4.43 -5.72 0.08
CA ILE A 65 3.14 -5.97 -0.55
C ILE A 65 2.51 -7.21 0.08
N HIS A 66 1.26 -7.08 0.49
CA HIS A 66 0.43 -8.16 0.99
C HIS A 66 -0.83 -8.27 0.14
N GLU A 67 -1.11 -9.46 -0.38
CA GLU A 67 -2.38 -9.76 -1.05
C GLU A 67 -3.51 -9.79 -0.01
N GLY A 68 -4.54 -8.98 -0.19
CA GLY A 68 -5.62 -8.80 0.78
C GLY A 68 -5.46 -7.60 1.71
N VAL A 69 -6.39 -7.49 2.67
CA VAL A 69 -6.33 -6.50 3.75
C VAL A 69 -5.47 -7.07 4.87
N ASN A 70 -4.28 -6.51 5.09
CA ASN A 70 -3.36 -6.97 6.12
C ASN A 70 -3.83 -6.52 7.51
N ARG A 71 -4.69 -7.33 8.14
CA ARG A 71 -5.27 -7.03 9.46
C ARG A 71 -4.21 -6.86 10.54
N GLU A 72 -3.13 -7.63 10.50
CA GLU A 72 -2.06 -7.57 11.50
C GLU A 72 -1.34 -6.22 11.45
N LEU A 73 -0.93 -5.78 10.27
CA LEU A 73 -0.28 -4.49 10.07
C LEU A 73 -1.23 -3.34 10.42
N LEU A 74 -2.46 -3.36 9.92
CA LEU A 74 -3.45 -2.30 10.14
C LEU A 74 -3.87 -2.22 11.61
N GLY A 75 -3.91 -3.35 12.33
CA GLY A 75 -4.27 -3.42 13.75
C GLY A 75 -3.30 -2.67 14.68
N ARG A 76 -2.10 -2.32 14.19
CA ARG A 76 -1.16 -1.44 14.91
C ARG A 76 -1.65 0.01 14.98
N TRP A 77 -2.53 0.41 14.06
CA TRP A 77 -2.94 1.81 13.87
C TRP A 77 -4.45 2.01 13.98
N LEU A 78 -5.24 0.99 13.62
CA LEU A 78 -6.68 1.10 13.44
C LEU A 78 -7.43 0.15 14.37
N ALA A 79 -8.57 0.62 14.87
CA ALA A 79 -9.47 -0.23 15.64
C ALA A 79 -10.05 -1.37 14.77
N PRO A 80 -10.27 -2.59 15.33
CA PRO A 80 -10.77 -3.74 14.57
C PRO A 80 -12.03 -3.45 13.73
N ARG A 81 -13.00 -2.73 14.31
CA ARG A 81 -14.25 -2.34 13.63
C ARG A 81 -14.04 -1.51 12.35
N PHE A 82 -12.95 -0.73 12.30
CA PHE A 82 -12.61 0.06 11.12
C PHE A 82 -12.02 -0.84 10.03
N ILE A 83 -11.19 -1.82 10.41
CA ILE A 83 -10.63 -2.82 9.50
C ILE A 83 -11.77 -3.66 8.88
N ASP A 84 -12.76 -4.07 9.69
CA ASP A 84 -13.94 -4.80 9.18
C ASP A 84 -14.78 -3.95 8.21
N ALA A 85 -14.84 -2.64 8.42
CA ALA A 85 -15.49 -1.72 7.48
C ALA A 85 -14.67 -1.59 6.19
N LEU A 86 -13.34 -1.50 6.30
CA LEU A 86 -12.43 -1.41 5.16
C LEU A 86 -12.54 -2.65 4.27
N GLU A 87 -12.47 -3.86 4.84
CA GLU A 87 -12.61 -5.12 4.09
C GLU A 87 -13.91 -5.19 3.29
N ARG A 88 -15.04 -4.80 3.90
CA ARG A 88 -16.33 -4.74 3.21
C ARG A 88 -16.31 -3.74 2.04
N ARG A 89 -15.65 -2.60 2.22
CA ARG A 89 -15.53 -1.57 1.15
C ARG A 89 -14.61 -2.04 0.02
N MET A 90 -13.60 -2.85 0.32
CA MET A 90 -12.68 -3.41 -0.68
C MET A 90 -13.34 -4.43 -1.63
N GLN A 91 -14.53 -4.95 -1.32
CA GLN A 91 -15.27 -5.85 -2.21
C GLN A 91 -15.85 -5.19 -3.47
N VAL A 92 -16.05 -3.86 -3.46
CA VAL A 92 -16.60 -3.13 -4.60
C VAL A 92 -15.48 -2.43 -5.36
N ARG A 93 -14.88 -1.43 -4.73
CA ARG A 93 -13.64 -0.74 -5.10
C ARG A 93 -13.42 0.35 -4.06
N ALA A 94 -12.33 0.27 -3.31
CA ALA A 94 -12.01 1.31 -2.35
C ALA A 94 -10.51 1.57 -2.29
N ARG A 95 -10.18 2.71 -1.71
CA ARG A 95 -8.81 3.10 -1.42
C ARG A 95 -8.76 3.70 -0.02
N PHE A 96 -7.81 3.24 0.78
CA PHE A 96 -7.52 3.78 2.09
C PHE A 96 -6.02 4.03 2.19
N MET A 97 -5.65 5.19 2.72
CA MET A 97 -4.26 5.59 2.86
C MET A 97 -4.02 6.12 4.26
N LEU A 98 -2.93 5.67 4.87
CA LEU A 98 -2.45 6.11 6.17
C LEU A 98 -0.98 6.48 6.01
N ASN A 99 -0.67 7.75 6.23
CA ASN A 99 0.71 8.23 6.34
C ASN A 99 0.93 8.79 7.73
N TRP A 100 1.99 8.33 8.38
CA TRP A 100 2.43 8.81 9.68
C TRP A 100 3.92 9.13 9.60
N HIS A 101 4.25 10.35 9.98
CA HIS A 101 5.62 10.85 9.98
C HIS A 101 5.94 11.39 11.35
N PHE A 102 7.12 11.04 11.85
CA PHE A 102 7.63 11.54 13.11
C PHE A 102 9.10 11.88 12.96
N ASN A 103 9.43 13.15 13.21
CA ASN A 103 10.81 13.59 13.34
C ASN A 103 10.97 14.28 14.70
N ALA A 104 11.94 13.81 15.49
CA ALA A 104 12.22 14.31 16.83
C ALA A 104 13.31 15.40 16.87
N SER A 105 13.95 15.67 15.73
CA SER A 105 15.02 16.67 15.59
C SER A 105 14.48 18.09 15.52
#